data_AF-A0AAN2K877-F1
#
_entry.id   AF-A0AAN2K877-F1
#
_cell.length_a   1.000
_cell.length_b   1.000
_cell.length_c   1.000
_cell.angle_alpha   90.00
_cell.angle_beta   90.00
_cell.angle_gamma   90.00
#
_symmetry.space_group_name_H-M   'P 1'
#
loop_
_entity.id
_entity.type
_entity.pdbx_description
1 polymer ?
#
loop_
_entity_poly.entity_id
_entity_poly.type
_entity_poly.pdbx_seq_one_letter_code
_entity_poly.pdbx_strand_id
1 'polypeptide(L)'
;MEIFNSLMQAIATYRYIFWPLFGLLALTLAAIKWWDEVRYFFLNFFCSLPLIGHVARLSHSHEARRKSTGGLIWHPAEEALCGKYYQHHSTSNRDADFYKRCVNYLNKVDERGRKPTSVVLWLCSIALVILEAFIFALVLSPFIANNISANQAELSAIVVSVLIGVILVPATHLMGTQLHKNTLLSKIRYWHKEARLEGNAQALVKNTEVSLENSRIDDDAPSYLQMLNRVQHGIGAKPQYVQTVVTLLLIMTFAVGAYFIRAATINAAETEAVNGTPFSQSASVNASSPFDLPQQAVEDNQQADKKAASEVRENRVFASKLTFIILSVIFIGVQIIGILIGYSRSLVGIESRLAAKYIGNFSSSDEFEAWYAMQRERVERDAQDKLASLQNRMAMQRASSASNAQNDVRTFDDYVRGKQRDKALADDKQQQFSASRAAATDNAQPQPETVKVHDFVATAPAMAALKSANAPTLASLHADDKARVAALGDLTLLDDEELRLVADDLELPLPALLSRRKVQLLLNKARG
;
A
#
# COMPACT_ATOMS: atom_id res chain seq x y z
N MET A 1 -27.25 -19.76 17.27
CA MET A 1 -26.69 -21.15 17.18
C MET A 1 -27.26 -21.91 15.98
N GLU A 2 -28.55 -21.75 15.67
CA GLU A 2 -29.18 -22.40 14.50
C GLU A 2 -28.49 -22.03 13.18
N ILE A 3 -27.94 -20.81 13.03
CA ILE A 3 -27.16 -20.43 11.84
C ILE A 3 -25.86 -21.23 11.71
N PHE A 4 -25.17 -21.56 12.81
CA PHE A 4 -23.98 -22.42 12.75
C PHE A 4 -24.36 -23.84 12.32
N ASN A 5 -25.51 -24.34 12.79
CA ASN A 5 -26.05 -25.63 12.37
C ASN A 5 -26.52 -25.60 10.91
N SER A 6 -27.23 -24.56 10.46
CA SER A 6 -27.72 -24.46 9.08
C SER A 6 -26.60 -24.21 8.07
N LEU A 7 -25.54 -23.48 8.47
CA LEU A 7 -24.32 -23.32 7.69
C LEU A 7 -23.54 -24.65 7.62
N MET A 8 -23.38 -25.38 8.73
CA MET A 8 -22.84 -26.76 8.75
C MET A 8 -23.65 -27.69 7.85
N GLN A 9 -24.99 -27.62 7.92
CA GLN A 9 -25.91 -28.46 7.17
C GLN A 9 -25.90 -28.11 5.68
N ALA A 10 -25.77 -26.82 5.33
CA ALA A 10 -25.56 -26.36 3.96
C ALA A 10 -24.19 -26.79 3.41
N ILE A 11 -23.10 -26.65 4.18
CA ILE A 11 -21.76 -27.13 3.81
C ILE A 11 -21.75 -28.66 3.63
N ALA A 12 -22.46 -29.41 4.48
CA ALA A 12 -22.60 -30.85 4.36
C ALA A 12 -23.43 -31.25 3.13
N THR A 13 -24.54 -30.56 2.88
CA THR A 13 -25.44 -30.79 1.73
C THR A 13 -24.74 -30.48 0.40
N TYR A 14 -24.06 -29.34 0.32
CA TYR A 14 -23.35 -28.88 -0.87
C TYR A 14 -21.86 -29.22 -0.87
N ARG A 15 -21.43 -30.24 -0.10
CA ARG A 15 -20.01 -30.60 0.09
C ARG A 15 -19.24 -30.79 -1.22
N TYR A 16 -19.90 -31.35 -2.24
CA TYR A 16 -19.33 -31.62 -3.56
C TYR A 16 -19.15 -30.36 -4.43
N ILE A 17 -19.73 -29.22 -4.03
CA ILE A 17 -19.52 -27.91 -4.66
C ILE A 17 -18.56 -27.10 -3.78
N PHE A 18 -18.79 -27.09 -2.46
CA PHE A 18 -18.02 -26.30 -1.51
C PHE A 18 -16.54 -26.71 -1.43
N TRP A 19 -16.23 -28.00 -1.34
CA TRP A 19 -14.83 -28.45 -1.24
C TRP A 19 -14.02 -28.19 -2.52
N PRO A 20 -14.53 -28.46 -3.75
CA PRO A 20 -13.83 -28.07 -4.97
C PRO A 20 -13.68 -26.55 -5.12
N LEU A 21 -14.70 -25.76 -4.75
CA LEU A 21 -14.61 -24.29 -4.80
C LEU A 21 -13.57 -23.76 -3.81
N PHE A 22 -13.54 -24.27 -2.59
CA PHE A 22 -12.54 -23.92 -1.58
C PHE A 22 -11.13 -24.40 -1.97
N GLY A 23 -11.02 -25.59 -2.56
CA GLY A 23 -9.77 -26.11 -3.12
C GLY A 23 -9.25 -25.25 -4.27
N LEU A 24 -10.13 -24.79 -5.16
CA LEU A 24 -9.79 -23.86 -6.25
C LEU A 24 -9.39 -22.48 -5.70
N LEU A 25 -10.08 -21.97 -4.68
CA LEU A 25 -9.68 -20.74 -3.96
C LEU A 25 -8.29 -20.89 -3.33
N ALA A 26 -8.02 -22.00 -2.64
CA ALA A 26 -6.73 -22.28 -2.02
C ALA A 26 -5.62 -22.42 -3.07
N LEU A 27 -5.90 -23.10 -4.19
CA LEU A 27 -4.96 -23.28 -5.30
C LEU A 27 -4.69 -21.98 -6.03
N THR A 28 -5.69 -21.13 -6.27
CA THR A 28 -5.50 -19.80 -6.88
C THR A 28 -4.71 -18.87 -5.95
N LEU A 29 -4.99 -18.86 -4.65
CA LEU A 29 -4.19 -18.12 -3.67
C LEU A 29 -2.74 -18.62 -3.60
N ALA A 30 -2.52 -19.94 -3.68
CA ALA A 30 -1.19 -20.54 -3.78
C ALA A 30 -0.47 -20.13 -5.07
N ALA A 31 -1.16 -20.17 -6.22
CA ALA A 31 -0.61 -19.78 -7.51
C ALA A 31 -0.26 -18.28 -7.57
N ILE A 32 -1.09 -17.40 -6.97
CA ILE A 32 -0.79 -15.97 -6.82
C ILE A 32 0.45 -15.76 -5.92
N LYS A 33 0.55 -16.52 -4.82
CA LYS A 33 1.69 -16.44 -3.89
C LYS A 33 3.02 -16.90 -4.50
N TRP A 34 2.98 -17.92 -5.36
CA TRP A 34 4.15 -18.52 -6.02
C TRP A 34 4.20 -18.23 -7.53
N TRP A 35 3.63 -17.10 -7.96
CA TRP A 35 3.41 -16.80 -9.38
C TRP A 35 4.67 -16.84 -10.24
N ASP A 36 5.82 -16.43 -9.71
CA ASP A 36 7.08 -16.47 -10.47
C ASP A 36 7.56 -17.91 -10.75
N GLU A 37 7.43 -18.83 -9.79
CA GLU A 37 7.75 -20.25 -9.99
C GLU A 37 6.71 -20.94 -10.90
N VAL A 38 5.42 -20.58 -10.77
CA VAL A 38 4.36 -21.08 -11.66
C VAL A 38 4.59 -20.61 -13.10
N ARG A 39 4.90 -19.33 -13.30
CA ARG A 39 5.23 -18.75 -14.62
C ARG A 39 6.46 -19.41 -15.22
N TYR A 40 7.49 -19.66 -14.42
CA TYR A 40 8.70 -20.36 -14.86
C TYR A 40 8.43 -21.83 -15.22
N PHE A 41 7.65 -22.55 -14.41
CA PHE A 41 7.21 -23.91 -14.71
C PHE A 41 6.46 -23.98 -16.05
N PHE A 42 5.50 -23.08 -16.27
CA PHE A 42 4.79 -23.01 -17.55
C PHE A 42 5.71 -22.61 -18.71
N LEU A 43 6.68 -21.72 -18.53
CA LEU A 43 7.69 -21.41 -19.55
C LEU A 43 8.45 -22.68 -19.96
N ASN A 44 8.98 -23.43 -19.00
CA ASN A 44 9.68 -24.69 -19.23
C ASN A 44 8.78 -25.73 -19.93
N PHE A 45 7.54 -25.88 -19.44
CA PHE A 45 6.54 -26.80 -20.01
C PHE A 45 6.24 -26.45 -21.47
N PHE A 46 5.84 -25.21 -21.77
CA PHE A 46 5.57 -24.76 -23.15
C PHE A 46 6.83 -24.72 -24.03
N CYS A 47 8.03 -24.59 -23.49
CA CYS A 47 9.27 -24.78 -24.25
C CYS A 47 9.55 -26.26 -24.57
N SER A 48 9.13 -27.20 -23.72
CA SER A 48 9.40 -28.64 -23.84
C SER A 48 8.46 -29.42 -24.77
N LEU A 49 7.26 -28.91 -25.04
CA LEU A 49 6.26 -29.60 -25.87
C LEU A 49 6.80 -29.86 -27.29
N PRO A 50 6.81 -31.11 -27.79
CA PRO A 50 7.57 -31.47 -28.99
C PRO A 50 7.00 -30.88 -30.29
N LEU A 51 5.67 -30.70 -30.38
CA LEU A 51 4.93 -30.28 -31.57
C LEU A 51 4.50 -28.80 -31.52
N ILE A 52 3.85 -28.38 -30.42
CA ILE A 52 3.26 -27.03 -30.27
C ILE A 52 4.20 -26.09 -29.50
N GLY A 53 5.28 -26.61 -28.91
CA GLY A 53 6.14 -25.86 -27.99
C GLY A 53 6.95 -24.75 -28.66
N HIS A 54 7.41 -23.81 -27.84
CA HIS A 54 8.19 -22.67 -28.32
C HIS A 54 9.45 -23.08 -29.07
N VAL A 55 10.16 -24.13 -28.65
CA VAL A 55 11.34 -24.64 -29.37
C VAL A 55 10.97 -25.18 -30.75
N ALA A 56 9.87 -25.92 -30.87
CA ALA A 56 9.37 -26.42 -32.15
C ALA A 56 9.03 -25.25 -33.09
N ARG A 57 8.20 -24.31 -32.63
CA ARG A 57 7.76 -23.16 -33.43
C ARG A 57 8.93 -22.24 -33.84
N LEU A 58 9.89 -22.00 -32.94
CA LEU A 58 11.07 -21.17 -33.22
C LEU A 58 12.09 -21.88 -34.14
N SER A 59 12.15 -23.21 -34.16
CA SER A 59 13.04 -23.91 -35.10
C SER A 59 12.66 -23.68 -36.57
N HIS A 60 11.36 -23.50 -36.85
CA HIS A 60 10.83 -23.25 -38.19
C HIS A 60 10.96 -21.78 -38.69
N SER A 61 11.47 -20.84 -37.90
CA SER A 61 11.68 -19.47 -38.40
C SER A 61 12.98 -19.39 -39.23
N HIS A 62 12.84 -19.15 -40.53
CA HIS A 62 13.97 -19.06 -41.49
C HIS A 62 14.67 -17.68 -41.49
N GLU A 63 14.70 -16.99 -40.36
CA GLU A 63 15.29 -15.65 -40.27
C GLU A 63 16.83 -15.69 -40.28
N ALA A 64 17.42 -14.80 -41.09
CA ALA A 64 18.86 -14.67 -41.23
C ALA A 64 19.54 -14.24 -39.91
N ARG A 65 20.80 -14.68 -39.74
CA ARG A 65 21.62 -14.31 -38.59
C ARG A 65 21.93 -12.81 -38.64
N ARG A 66 21.72 -12.09 -37.53
CA ARG A 66 21.94 -10.63 -37.44
C ARG A 66 22.84 -10.28 -36.26
N LYS A 67 23.61 -9.20 -36.39
CA LYS A 67 24.35 -8.62 -35.25
C LYS A 67 23.33 -7.99 -34.29
N SER A 68 23.35 -8.42 -33.03
CA SER A 68 22.40 -7.97 -32.00
C SER A 68 23.10 -7.92 -30.64
N THR A 69 22.49 -8.52 -29.61
CA THR A 69 22.94 -8.60 -28.22
C THR A 69 24.46 -8.84 -28.08
N GLY A 70 25.14 -7.94 -27.35
CA GLY A 70 26.59 -8.01 -27.08
C GLY A 70 27.50 -7.79 -28.28
N GLY A 71 26.95 -7.32 -29.42
CA GLY A 71 27.68 -7.19 -30.68
C GLY A 71 27.95 -8.54 -31.38
N LEU A 72 27.39 -9.64 -30.87
CA LEU A 72 27.51 -10.98 -31.47
C LEU A 72 26.44 -11.19 -32.55
N ILE A 73 26.69 -12.16 -33.44
CA ILE A 73 25.76 -12.56 -34.49
C ILE A 73 24.88 -13.69 -33.96
N TRP A 74 23.57 -13.44 -33.87
CA TRP A 74 22.54 -14.33 -33.31
C TRP A 74 21.48 -14.70 -34.35
N HIS A 75 20.88 -15.89 -34.26
CA HIS A 75 19.57 -16.11 -34.88
C HIS A 75 18.48 -15.43 -34.04
N PRO A 76 17.49 -14.75 -34.65
CA PRO A 76 16.37 -14.17 -33.92
C PRO A 76 15.60 -15.19 -33.07
N ALA A 77 15.54 -16.46 -33.51
CA ALA A 77 14.99 -17.58 -32.75
C ALA A 77 15.72 -17.85 -31.42
N GLU A 78 17.05 -17.83 -31.44
CA GLU A 78 17.91 -18.01 -30.26
C GLU A 78 17.77 -16.82 -29.32
N GLU A 79 17.85 -15.60 -29.86
CA GLU A 79 17.67 -14.35 -29.11
C GLU A 79 16.29 -14.25 -28.43
N ALA A 80 15.22 -14.69 -29.10
CA ALA A 80 13.87 -14.73 -28.55
C ALA A 80 13.69 -15.80 -27.45
N LEU A 81 14.42 -16.93 -27.54
CA LEU A 81 14.44 -17.96 -26.50
C LEU A 81 15.23 -17.45 -25.28
N CYS A 82 16.48 -17.04 -25.49
CA CYS A 82 17.36 -16.52 -24.44
C CYS A 82 16.75 -15.30 -23.73
N GLY A 83 16.08 -14.41 -24.47
CA GLY A 83 15.40 -13.25 -23.88
C GLY A 83 14.31 -13.61 -22.87
N LYS A 84 13.62 -14.75 -23.03
CA LYS A 84 12.62 -15.24 -22.05
C LYS A 84 13.29 -15.75 -20.78
N TYR A 85 14.34 -16.55 -20.90
CA TYR A 85 15.08 -17.05 -19.73
C TYR A 85 15.85 -15.92 -19.01
N TYR A 86 16.35 -14.93 -19.74
CA TYR A 86 17.04 -13.76 -19.19
C TYR A 86 16.16 -12.93 -18.23
N GLN A 87 14.84 -12.86 -18.45
CA GLN A 87 13.93 -12.19 -17.50
C GLN A 87 13.88 -12.90 -16.14
N HIS A 88 13.93 -14.24 -16.13
CA HIS A 88 13.99 -15.03 -14.91
C HIS A 88 15.38 -14.96 -14.27
N HIS A 89 16.44 -15.06 -15.09
CA HIS A 89 17.84 -14.94 -14.64
C HIS A 89 18.14 -13.60 -13.96
N SER A 90 17.79 -12.48 -14.60
CA SER A 90 17.98 -11.13 -14.05
C SER A 90 17.17 -10.89 -12.77
N THR A 91 15.98 -11.50 -12.63
CA THR A 91 15.20 -11.45 -11.38
C THR A 91 15.90 -12.22 -10.23
N SER A 92 16.59 -13.31 -10.57
CA SER A 92 17.38 -14.14 -9.66
C SER A 92 18.81 -13.62 -9.42
N ASN A 93 19.29 -12.63 -10.16
CA ASN A 93 20.64 -12.07 -10.01
C ASN A 93 20.73 -11.05 -8.87
N ARG A 94 20.48 -11.53 -7.65
CA ARG A 94 20.57 -10.74 -6.41
C ARG A 94 21.74 -11.24 -5.58
N ASP A 95 22.68 -10.34 -5.33
CA ASP A 95 23.95 -10.68 -4.69
C ASP A 95 23.94 -10.37 -3.18
N ALA A 96 24.94 -10.88 -2.44
CA ALA A 96 25.07 -10.62 -1.01
C ALA A 96 25.10 -9.12 -0.64
N ASP A 97 25.61 -8.25 -1.52
CA ASP A 97 25.58 -6.80 -1.26
C ASP A 97 24.15 -6.24 -1.28
N PHE A 98 23.25 -6.78 -2.11
CA PHE A 98 21.85 -6.36 -2.12
C PHE A 98 21.14 -6.71 -0.80
N TYR A 99 21.41 -7.89 -0.24
CA TYR A 99 20.96 -8.24 1.11
C TYR A 99 21.51 -7.25 2.15
N LYS A 100 22.82 -6.96 2.11
CA LYS A 100 23.48 -6.00 3.02
C LYS A 100 22.91 -4.59 2.89
N ARG A 101 22.57 -4.13 1.68
CA ARG A 101 21.88 -2.84 1.45
C ARG A 101 20.47 -2.83 2.06
N CYS A 102 19.69 -3.89 1.87
CA CYS A 102 18.36 -4.02 2.50
C CYS A 102 18.44 -4.02 4.04
N VAL A 103 19.43 -4.71 4.61
CA VAL A 103 19.63 -4.78 6.07
C VAL A 103 20.14 -3.45 6.62
N ASN A 104 21.07 -2.77 5.94
CA ASN A 104 21.51 -1.41 6.27
C ASN A 104 20.32 -0.44 6.26
N TYR A 105 19.48 -0.47 5.22
CA TYR A 105 18.28 0.36 5.13
C TYR A 105 17.34 0.13 6.34
N LEU A 106 16.99 -1.12 6.65
CA LEU A 106 16.11 -1.43 7.80
C LEU A 106 16.75 -1.11 9.16
N ASN A 107 18.07 -1.26 9.32
CA ASN A 107 18.80 -0.84 10.52
C ASN A 107 18.66 0.67 10.72
N LYS A 108 18.87 1.48 9.68
CA LYS A 108 18.83 2.96 9.73
C LYS A 108 17.45 3.54 10.07
N VAL A 109 16.37 2.80 9.82
CA VAL A 109 14.99 3.19 10.22
C VAL A 109 14.57 2.59 11.57
N ASP A 110 15.41 1.76 12.19
CA ASP A 110 15.07 0.99 13.40
C ASP A 110 13.86 0.04 13.17
N GLU A 111 13.78 -0.54 11.97
CA GLU A 111 12.70 -1.44 11.54
C GLU A 111 13.16 -2.88 11.28
N ARG A 112 14.42 -3.22 11.59
CA ARG A 112 14.91 -4.60 11.51
C ARG A 112 14.12 -5.52 12.44
N GLY A 113 13.82 -6.73 11.96
CA GLY A 113 13.04 -7.73 12.69
C GLY A 113 11.53 -7.52 12.64
N ARG A 114 11.05 -6.31 12.31
CA ARG A 114 9.63 -6.07 12.03
C ARG A 114 9.25 -6.74 10.71
N LYS A 115 8.12 -7.45 10.71
CA LYS A 115 7.52 -8.06 9.51
C LYS A 115 6.19 -7.38 9.22
N PRO A 116 5.81 -7.16 7.94
CA PRO A 116 4.51 -6.63 7.61
C PRO A 116 3.39 -7.50 8.18
N THR A 117 2.21 -6.92 8.39
CA THR A 117 1.02 -7.65 8.83
C THR A 117 0.71 -8.78 7.84
N SER A 118 0.71 -10.01 8.32
CA SER A 118 0.31 -11.18 7.53
C SER A 118 -1.20 -11.14 7.29
N VAL A 119 -1.65 -11.58 6.12
CA VAL A 119 -3.08 -11.75 5.80
C VAL A 119 -3.79 -12.59 6.87
N VAL A 120 -3.11 -13.60 7.43
CA VAL A 120 -3.65 -14.43 8.53
C VAL A 120 -3.93 -13.60 9.78
N LEU A 121 -3.00 -12.72 10.20
CA LEU A 121 -3.23 -11.82 11.34
C LEU A 121 -4.33 -10.80 11.06
N TRP A 122 -4.46 -10.36 9.80
CA TRP A 122 -5.55 -9.46 9.38
C TRP A 122 -6.91 -10.16 9.52
N LEU A 123 -7.04 -11.40 9.02
CA LEU A 123 -8.24 -12.23 9.17
C LEU A 123 -8.55 -12.56 10.63
N CYS A 124 -7.55 -12.92 11.45
CA CYS A 124 -7.75 -13.13 12.88
C CYS A 124 -8.23 -11.85 13.58
N SER A 125 -7.68 -10.68 13.24
CA SER A 125 -8.12 -9.39 13.81
C SER A 125 -9.55 -9.05 13.40
N ILE A 126 -9.94 -9.32 12.14
CA ILE A 126 -11.33 -9.15 11.69
C ILE A 126 -12.26 -10.08 12.48
N ALA A 127 -11.95 -11.38 12.53
CA ALA A 127 -12.80 -12.37 13.18
C ALA A 127 -13.01 -12.06 14.67
N LEU A 128 -11.94 -11.61 15.35
CA LEU A 128 -11.97 -11.26 16.77
C LEU A 128 -12.84 -10.01 17.03
N VAL A 129 -12.72 -8.95 16.22
CA VAL A 129 -13.57 -7.75 16.34
C VAL A 129 -15.02 -8.03 15.92
N ILE A 130 -15.28 -8.84 14.88
CA ILE A 130 -16.64 -9.19 14.46
C ILE A 130 -17.35 -10.02 15.54
N LEU A 131 -16.67 -11.02 16.14
CA LEU A 131 -17.24 -11.81 17.23
C LEU A 131 -17.67 -10.91 18.40
N GLU A 132 -16.83 -9.94 18.73
CA GLU A 132 -17.06 -9.01 19.84
C GLU A 132 -18.18 -8.00 19.53
N ALA A 133 -18.17 -7.42 18.32
CA ALA A 133 -19.23 -6.56 17.81
C ALA A 133 -20.58 -7.30 17.63
N PHE A 134 -20.56 -8.62 17.39
CA PHE A 134 -21.76 -9.46 17.32
C PHE A 134 -22.39 -9.66 18.70
N ILE A 135 -21.59 -9.91 19.75
CA ILE A 135 -22.09 -9.93 21.14
C ILE A 135 -22.69 -8.57 21.51
N PHE A 136 -22.06 -7.46 21.08
CA PHE A 136 -22.66 -6.13 21.28
C PHE A 136 -23.99 -5.98 20.53
N ALA A 137 -24.04 -6.33 19.25
CA ALA A 137 -25.21 -6.14 18.40
C ALA A 137 -26.40 -7.05 18.79
N LEU A 138 -26.15 -8.25 19.33
CA LEU A 138 -27.20 -9.08 19.93
C LEU A 138 -27.90 -8.39 21.11
N VAL A 139 -27.15 -7.65 21.94
CA VAL A 139 -27.72 -6.88 23.06
C VAL A 139 -28.47 -5.63 22.58
N LEU A 140 -28.08 -5.05 21.44
CA LEU A 140 -28.81 -3.95 20.80
C LEU A 140 -30.08 -4.44 20.08
N SER A 141 -30.13 -5.69 19.61
CA SER A 141 -31.17 -6.15 18.70
C SER A 141 -32.63 -5.95 19.16
N PRO A 142 -33.00 -6.08 20.45
CA PRO A 142 -34.37 -5.77 20.90
C PRO A 142 -34.81 -4.33 20.64
N PHE A 143 -33.86 -3.38 20.56
CA PHE A 143 -34.13 -1.95 20.38
C PHE A 143 -34.23 -1.53 18.90
N ILE A 144 -33.76 -2.35 17.97
CA ILE A 144 -33.79 -2.01 16.53
C ILE A 144 -35.23 -2.07 16.01
N ALA A 145 -36.04 -3.02 16.48
CA ALA A 145 -37.50 -2.85 16.60
C ALA A 145 -38.14 -3.97 17.45
N ASN A 146 -39.08 -3.56 18.30
CA ASN A 146 -39.81 -4.41 19.25
C ASN A 146 -40.69 -5.51 18.61
N ASN A 147 -40.93 -5.44 17.29
CA ASN A 147 -41.80 -6.36 16.54
C ASN A 147 -41.01 -7.32 15.62
N ILE A 148 -39.70 -7.43 15.81
CA ILE A 148 -38.82 -8.29 14.99
C ILE A 148 -38.76 -9.71 15.56
N SER A 149 -38.90 -10.73 14.70
CA SER A 149 -38.75 -12.14 15.12
C SER A 149 -37.31 -12.49 15.48
N ALA A 150 -37.09 -13.45 16.38
CA ALA A 150 -35.76 -13.79 16.90
C ALA A 150 -34.69 -14.09 15.81
N ASN A 151 -35.09 -14.69 14.69
CA ASN A 151 -34.22 -14.93 13.54
C ASN A 151 -33.80 -13.63 12.82
N GLN A 152 -34.75 -12.70 12.64
CA GLN A 152 -34.47 -11.39 12.05
C GLN A 152 -33.63 -10.51 13.00
N ALA A 153 -33.77 -10.71 14.32
CA ALA A 153 -32.90 -10.14 15.34
C ALA A 153 -31.45 -10.65 15.22
N GLU A 154 -31.21 -11.97 15.17
CA GLU A 154 -29.88 -12.58 14.95
C GLU A 154 -29.25 -12.08 13.63
N LEU A 155 -30.04 -11.98 12.55
CA LEU A 155 -29.58 -11.42 11.27
C LEU A 155 -29.18 -9.94 11.37
N SER A 156 -29.98 -9.11 12.04
CA SER A 156 -29.65 -7.69 12.25
C SER A 156 -28.34 -7.52 13.04
N ALA A 157 -28.12 -8.36 14.04
CA ALA A 157 -26.90 -8.36 14.83
C ALA A 157 -25.66 -8.72 13.99
N ILE A 158 -25.77 -9.68 13.08
CA ILE A 158 -24.71 -10.02 12.12
C ILE A 158 -24.38 -8.81 11.24
N VAL A 159 -25.38 -8.19 10.61
CA VAL A 159 -25.17 -7.04 9.70
C VAL A 159 -24.49 -5.87 10.41
N VAL A 160 -24.96 -5.52 11.62
CA VAL A 160 -24.35 -4.46 12.45
C VAL A 160 -22.92 -4.81 12.87
N SER A 161 -22.65 -6.07 13.24
CA SER A 161 -21.30 -6.50 13.65
C SER A 161 -20.27 -6.39 12.52
N VAL A 162 -20.66 -6.72 11.29
CA VAL A 162 -19.81 -6.61 10.10
C VAL A 162 -19.55 -5.13 9.78
N LEU A 163 -20.58 -4.27 9.85
CA LEU A 163 -20.44 -2.82 9.62
C LEU A 163 -19.46 -2.19 10.61
N ILE A 164 -19.56 -2.52 11.90
CA ILE A 164 -18.64 -2.07 12.95
C ILE A 164 -17.22 -2.58 12.67
N GLY A 165 -17.07 -3.88 12.39
CA GLY A 165 -15.76 -4.49 12.12
C GLY A 165 -15.02 -3.89 10.92
N VAL A 166 -15.74 -3.60 9.83
CA VAL A 166 -15.19 -2.97 8.61
C VAL A 166 -14.62 -1.57 8.88
N ILE A 167 -15.13 -0.85 9.87
CA ILE A 167 -14.67 0.51 10.22
C ILE A 167 -13.58 0.45 11.31
N LEU A 168 -13.77 -0.33 12.38
CA LEU A 168 -12.86 -0.35 13.53
C LEU A 168 -11.53 -1.05 13.25
N VAL A 169 -11.51 -2.14 12.48
CA VAL A 169 -10.28 -2.91 12.22
C VAL A 169 -9.27 -2.09 11.40
N PRO A 170 -9.65 -1.40 10.29
CA PRO A 170 -8.74 -0.49 9.61
C PRO A 170 -8.35 0.72 10.49
N ALA A 171 -9.27 1.30 11.25
CA ALA A 171 -9.00 2.47 12.09
C ALA A 171 -7.94 2.17 13.18
N THR A 172 -8.13 1.08 13.93
CA THR A 172 -7.16 0.63 14.96
C THR A 172 -5.80 0.28 14.36
N HIS A 173 -5.76 -0.39 13.21
CA HIS A 173 -4.52 -0.69 12.49
C HIS A 173 -3.79 0.60 12.06
N LEU A 174 -4.51 1.56 11.45
CA LEU A 174 -3.97 2.85 11.04
C LEU A 174 -3.44 3.65 12.24
N MET A 175 -4.19 3.73 13.34
CA MET A 175 -3.74 4.34 14.60
C MET A 175 -2.43 3.70 15.08
N GLY A 176 -2.33 2.37 15.08
CA GLY A 176 -1.09 1.66 15.41
C GLY A 176 0.08 2.07 14.52
N THR A 177 -0.14 2.18 13.19
CA THR A 177 0.90 2.62 12.24
C THR A 177 1.33 4.07 12.48
N GLN A 178 0.38 4.95 12.84
CA GLN A 178 0.66 6.36 13.12
C GLN A 178 1.44 6.53 14.43
N LEU A 179 1.14 5.73 15.47
CA LEU A 179 1.87 5.73 16.73
C LEU A 179 3.33 5.29 16.55
N HIS A 180 3.59 4.25 15.73
CA HIS A 180 4.96 3.83 15.39
C HIS A 180 5.71 4.95 14.66
N LYS A 181 5.08 5.55 13.62
CA LYS A 181 5.64 6.73 12.93
C LYS A 181 5.97 7.88 13.88
N ASN A 182 5.06 8.20 14.80
CA ASN A 182 5.25 9.29 15.77
C ASN A 182 6.37 8.98 16.79
N THR A 183 6.59 7.71 17.11
CA THR A 183 7.74 7.26 17.92
C THR A 183 9.05 7.56 17.19
N LEU A 184 9.18 7.17 15.91
CA LEU A 184 10.36 7.46 15.08
C LEU A 184 10.60 8.98 14.93
N LEU A 185 9.56 9.76 14.62
CA LEU A 185 9.65 11.22 14.50
C LEU A 185 10.02 11.91 15.83
N SER A 186 9.63 11.34 16.96
CA SER A 186 10.04 11.85 18.28
C SER A 186 11.48 11.49 18.60
N LYS A 187 11.93 10.29 18.22
CA LYS A 187 13.33 9.84 18.33
C LYS A 187 14.29 10.69 17.47
N ILE A 188 13.93 10.98 16.21
CA ILE A 188 14.68 11.92 15.33
C ILE A 188 14.84 13.28 16.02
N ARG A 189 13.75 13.88 16.52
CA ARG A 189 13.79 15.22 17.11
C ARG A 189 14.50 15.26 18.47
N TYR A 190 14.49 14.17 19.23
CA TYR A 190 15.27 14.03 20.45
C TYR A 190 16.77 14.08 20.13
N TRP A 191 17.24 13.21 19.23
CA TRP A 191 18.64 13.18 18.78
C TRP A 191 19.09 14.48 18.09
N HIS A 192 18.24 15.13 17.30
CA HIS A 192 18.55 16.45 16.73
C HIS A 192 18.62 17.56 17.81
N LYS A 193 17.85 17.44 18.91
CA LYS A 193 17.96 18.37 20.05
C LYS A 193 19.28 18.16 20.80
N GLU A 194 19.68 16.90 21.00
CA GLU A 194 20.94 16.48 21.61
C GLU A 194 22.14 17.00 20.81
N ALA A 195 22.20 16.70 19.50
CA ALA A 195 23.15 17.24 18.54
C ALA A 195 23.24 18.78 18.55
N ARG A 196 22.12 19.48 18.83
CA ARG A 196 22.08 20.94 18.89
C ARG A 196 22.65 21.50 20.20
N LEU A 197 22.60 20.74 21.29
CA LEU A 197 23.28 21.07 22.54
C LEU A 197 24.79 20.84 22.43
N GLU A 198 25.21 19.84 21.65
CA GLU A 198 26.62 19.55 21.31
C GLU A 198 27.21 20.49 20.25
N GLY A 199 26.38 21.31 19.58
CA GLY A 199 26.81 22.22 18.52
C GLY A 199 27.08 21.57 17.15
N ASN A 200 26.81 20.27 16.99
CA ASN A 200 27.03 19.53 15.73
C ASN A 200 25.76 19.36 14.86
N ALA A 201 24.60 19.88 15.29
CA ALA A 201 23.33 19.69 14.60
C ALA A 201 23.29 20.25 13.17
N GLN A 202 23.21 19.33 12.21
CA GLN A 202 22.78 19.58 10.84
C GLN A 202 21.25 19.72 10.76
N ALA A 203 20.77 20.58 9.86
CA ALA A 203 19.36 20.90 9.70
C ALA A 203 18.50 19.68 9.29
N LEU A 204 17.25 19.63 9.76
CA LEU A 204 16.27 18.58 9.44
C LEU A 204 15.70 18.74 8.01
N VAL A 205 16.56 18.52 7.00
CA VAL A 205 16.22 18.52 5.58
C VAL A 205 16.34 17.08 5.06
N LYS A 206 15.36 16.65 4.25
CA LYS A 206 15.36 15.31 3.63
C LYS A 206 16.28 15.31 2.40
N ASN A 207 17.28 14.42 2.37
CA ASN A 207 17.92 14.05 1.11
C ASN A 207 16.98 13.09 0.34
N THR A 208 16.65 13.44 -0.90
CA THR A 208 15.73 12.68 -1.77
C THR A 208 16.45 11.59 -2.58
N GLU A 209 17.78 11.64 -2.67
CA GLU A 209 18.61 10.63 -3.38
C GLU A 209 18.74 9.32 -2.59
N VAL A 210 18.42 9.34 -1.30
CA VAL A 210 18.48 8.18 -0.40
C VAL A 210 17.32 7.23 -0.68
N SER A 211 17.63 6.18 -1.44
CA SER A 211 16.76 5.04 -1.73
C SER A 211 17.33 3.73 -1.18
N LEU A 212 16.61 2.63 -1.35
CA LEU A 212 17.08 1.28 -1.07
C LEU A 212 18.29 0.87 -1.93
N GLU A 213 18.32 1.33 -3.18
CA GLU A 213 19.44 1.11 -4.09
C GLU A 213 20.68 1.89 -3.61
N ASN A 214 20.47 3.13 -3.18
CA ASN A 214 21.50 4.08 -2.78
C ASN A 214 21.62 4.29 -1.25
N SER A 215 21.35 3.25 -0.45
CA SER A 215 21.25 3.38 1.03
C SER A 215 22.56 3.79 1.74
N ARG A 216 23.69 3.83 1.03
CA ARG A 216 25.01 4.24 1.58
C ARG A 216 25.33 5.73 1.44
N ILE A 217 24.59 6.50 0.62
CA ILE A 217 24.87 7.93 0.37
C ILE A 217 24.90 8.76 1.66
N ASP A 218 24.13 8.35 2.68
CA ASP A 218 24.07 9.03 3.98
C ASP A 218 24.73 8.23 5.12
N ASP A 219 25.66 7.31 4.84
CA ASP A 219 26.43 6.61 5.89
C ASP A 219 27.21 7.59 6.79
N ASP A 220 27.74 8.70 6.23
CA ASP A 220 28.48 9.74 6.98
C ASP A 220 27.57 10.76 7.70
N ALA A 221 26.26 10.75 7.45
CA ALA A 221 25.32 11.68 8.07
C ALA A 221 24.97 11.24 9.51
N PRO A 222 24.64 12.16 10.43
CA PRO A 222 24.13 11.81 11.76
C PRO A 222 22.95 10.84 11.72
N SER A 223 22.88 9.91 12.68
CA SER A 223 21.86 8.84 12.75
C SER A 223 20.41 9.34 12.65
N TYR A 224 20.14 10.55 13.14
CA TYR A 224 18.81 11.16 13.05
C TYR A 224 18.45 11.59 11.61
N LEU A 225 19.42 12.02 10.79
CA LEU A 225 19.21 12.29 9.36
C LEU A 225 19.06 11.01 8.56
N GLN A 226 19.85 9.97 8.88
CA GLN A 226 19.71 8.64 8.27
C GLN A 226 18.27 8.10 8.41
N MET A 227 17.69 8.23 9.61
CA MET A 227 16.30 7.86 9.86
C MET A 227 15.30 8.83 9.18
N LEU A 228 15.59 10.14 9.18
CA LEU A 228 14.74 11.18 8.57
C LEU A 228 14.57 10.98 7.05
N ASN A 229 15.66 10.68 6.34
CA ASN A 229 15.67 10.50 4.88
C ASN A 229 14.73 9.38 4.42
N ARG A 230 14.58 8.34 5.24
CA ARG A 230 13.81 7.13 4.94
C ARG A 230 12.37 7.16 5.45
N VAL A 231 12.00 8.07 6.36
CA VAL A 231 10.65 8.19 6.94
C VAL A 231 9.87 9.32 6.27
N GLN A 232 8.64 9.07 5.82
CA GLN A 232 7.80 10.13 5.23
C GLN A 232 7.33 11.14 6.30
N HIS A 233 7.78 12.39 6.21
CA HIS A 233 7.52 13.43 7.21
C HIS A 233 7.08 14.76 6.57
N GLY A 234 6.40 15.60 7.36
CA GLY A 234 6.16 17.01 7.04
C GLY A 234 7.26 17.92 7.61
N ILE A 235 7.14 19.23 7.36
CA ILE A 235 8.13 20.25 7.74
C ILE A 235 8.56 20.11 9.21
N GLY A 236 9.87 19.97 9.45
CA GLY A 236 10.47 19.86 10.78
C GLY A 236 10.20 18.56 11.53
N ALA A 237 9.86 17.48 10.82
CA ALA A 237 9.70 16.11 11.38
C ALA A 237 8.71 16.01 12.55
N LYS A 238 7.65 16.84 12.55
CA LYS A 238 6.66 16.88 13.64
C LYS A 238 5.72 15.65 13.60
N PRO A 239 5.51 14.94 14.73
CA PRO A 239 4.47 13.93 14.89
C PRO A 239 3.08 14.48 14.55
N GLN A 240 2.24 13.61 14.01
CA GLN A 240 0.86 13.93 13.61
C GLN A 240 -0.06 12.90 14.26
N TYR A 241 -1.09 13.33 14.99
CA TYR A 241 -1.98 12.44 15.74
C TYR A 241 -3.39 12.29 15.13
N VAL A 242 -3.60 12.73 13.88
CA VAL A 242 -4.93 12.79 13.24
C VAL A 242 -5.67 11.44 13.28
N GLN A 243 -5.08 10.36 12.76
CA GLN A 243 -5.70 9.02 12.77
C GLN A 243 -5.90 8.49 14.20
N THR A 244 -4.99 8.81 15.12
CA THR A 244 -5.07 8.46 16.54
C THR A 244 -6.27 9.13 17.20
N VAL A 245 -6.46 10.44 17.00
CA VAL A 245 -7.60 11.20 17.55
C VAL A 245 -8.92 10.72 16.96
N VAL A 246 -8.99 10.54 15.63
CA VAL A 246 -10.20 10.02 14.96
C VAL A 246 -10.56 8.63 15.47
N THR A 247 -9.59 7.73 15.61
CA THR A 247 -9.82 6.36 16.09
C THR A 247 -10.21 6.34 17.58
N LEU A 248 -9.59 7.19 18.41
CA LEU A 248 -9.96 7.31 19.82
C LEU A 248 -11.39 7.85 19.98
N LEU A 249 -11.77 8.88 19.21
CA LEU A 249 -13.14 9.39 19.19
C LEU A 249 -14.14 8.34 18.71
N LEU A 250 -13.79 7.54 17.70
CA LEU A 250 -14.60 6.43 17.20
C LEU A 250 -14.84 5.39 18.30
N ILE A 251 -13.76 4.89 18.93
CA ILE A 251 -13.82 3.91 20.03
C ILE A 251 -14.63 4.47 21.20
N MET A 252 -14.40 5.72 21.60
CA MET A 252 -15.16 6.36 22.68
C MET A 252 -16.64 6.52 22.33
N THR A 253 -16.97 6.88 21.08
CA THR A 253 -18.37 6.99 20.62
C THR A 253 -19.07 5.64 20.69
N PHE A 254 -18.43 4.57 20.24
CA PHE A 254 -18.99 3.21 20.35
C PHE A 254 -19.09 2.75 21.81
N ALA A 255 -18.09 2.99 22.66
CA ALA A 255 -18.11 2.61 24.07
C ALA A 255 -19.22 3.34 24.86
N VAL A 256 -19.39 4.65 24.64
CA VAL A 256 -20.43 5.46 25.29
C VAL A 256 -21.81 5.12 24.74
N GLY A 257 -21.96 4.98 23.42
CA GLY A 257 -23.20 4.55 22.79
C GLY A 257 -23.63 3.17 23.29
N ALA A 258 -22.69 2.22 23.38
CA ALA A 258 -22.93 0.89 23.91
C ALA A 258 -23.41 0.90 25.38
N TYR A 259 -22.83 1.76 26.21
CA TYR A 259 -23.27 1.95 27.59
C TYR A 259 -24.70 2.50 27.67
N PHE A 260 -25.04 3.53 26.90
CA PHE A 260 -26.39 4.11 26.90
C PHE A 260 -27.46 3.14 26.38
N ILE A 261 -27.18 2.45 25.26
CA ILE A 261 -28.06 1.40 24.73
C ILE A 261 -28.32 0.34 25.80
N ARG A 262 -27.28 -0.08 26.52
CA ARG A 262 -27.42 -1.08 27.59
C ARG A 262 -28.15 -0.59 28.84
N ALA A 263 -27.94 0.66 29.25
CA ALA A 263 -28.74 1.27 30.30
C ALA A 263 -30.23 1.28 29.93
N ALA A 264 -30.56 1.62 28.67
CA ALA A 264 -31.92 1.53 28.16
C ALA A 264 -32.46 0.08 28.14
N THR A 265 -31.64 -0.93 27.79
CA THR A 265 -32.06 -2.34 27.82
C THR A 265 -32.51 -2.82 29.20
N ILE A 266 -31.84 -2.40 30.28
CA ILE A 266 -32.29 -2.70 31.65
C ILE A 266 -33.63 -2.02 31.94
N ASN A 267 -33.73 -0.72 31.67
CA ASN A 267 -34.92 0.06 32.01
C ASN A 267 -36.19 -0.45 31.29
N ALA A 268 -36.07 -0.88 30.03
CA ALA A 268 -37.16 -1.51 29.29
C ALA A 268 -37.57 -2.86 29.89
N ALA A 269 -36.60 -3.75 30.15
CA ALA A 269 -36.86 -5.06 30.74
C ALA A 269 -37.41 -4.97 32.18
N GLU A 270 -37.03 -3.94 32.95
CA GLU A 270 -37.61 -3.63 34.26
C GLU A 270 -39.07 -3.16 34.13
N THR A 271 -39.37 -2.29 33.15
CA THR A 271 -40.74 -1.81 32.88
C THR A 271 -41.67 -2.94 32.46
N GLU A 272 -41.21 -3.84 31.59
CA GLU A 272 -41.97 -5.04 31.19
C GLU A 272 -42.19 -6.00 32.37
N ALA A 273 -41.16 -6.20 33.22
CA ALA A 273 -41.29 -7.05 34.40
C ALA A 273 -42.31 -6.51 35.41
N VAL A 274 -42.38 -5.18 35.63
CA VAL A 274 -43.38 -4.56 36.51
C VAL A 274 -44.79 -4.66 35.91
N ASN A 275 -44.93 -4.40 34.61
CA ASN A 275 -46.25 -4.45 33.95
C ASN A 275 -46.77 -5.89 33.75
N GLY A 276 -45.87 -6.88 33.65
CA GLY A 276 -46.21 -8.29 33.37
C GLY A 276 -46.43 -9.18 34.60
N THR A 277 -46.22 -8.70 35.84
CA THR A 277 -46.46 -9.53 37.03
C THR A 277 -47.96 -9.77 37.27
N PRO A 278 -48.44 -11.02 37.44
CA PRO A 278 -49.86 -11.31 37.67
C PRO A 278 -50.41 -10.76 38.99
N PHE A 279 -49.54 -10.32 39.92
CA PHE A 279 -49.93 -9.59 41.13
C PHE A 279 -50.45 -8.16 40.90
N SER A 280 -50.31 -7.60 39.69
CA SER A 280 -50.93 -6.31 39.33
C SER A 280 -52.40 -6.45 38.93
N GLN A 281 -52.88 -7.67 38.67
CA GLN A 281 -54.31 -7.94 38.68
C GLN A 281 -54.77 -7.96 40.13
N SER A 282 -55.38 -6.85 40.55
CA SER A 282 -56.16 -6.75 41.78
C SER A 282 -57.26 -7.81 41.77
N ALA A 283 -56.96 -8.99 42.30
CA ALA A 283 -57.97 -10.00 42.60
C ALA A 283 -58.96 -9.35 43.55
N SER A 284 -60.18 -9.13 43.09
CA SER A 284 -61.26 -8.54 43.87
C SER A 284 -61.73 -9.57 44.91
N VAL A 285 -61.05 -9.60 46.06
CA VAL A 285 -61.33 -10.52 47.18
C VAL A 285 -62.63 -10.11 47.88
N ASN A 286 -63.76 -10.38 47.23
CA ASN A 286 -65.07 -10.47 47.87
C ASN A 286 -65.26 -11.89 48.41
N ALA A 287 -64.51 -12.25 49.46
CA ALA A 287 -64.70 -13.48 50.21
C ALA A 287 -64.18 -13.30 51.64
N SER A 288 -65.08 -12.90 52.55
CA SER A 288 -64.80 -12.81 53.98
C SER A 288 -64.51 -14.20 54.57
N SER A 289 -63.23 -14.49 54.81
CA SER A 289 -62.77 -15.75 55.36
C SER A 289 -62.60 -15.63 56.88
N PRO A 290 -63.09 -16.58 57.69
CA PRO A 290 -62.90 -16.54 59.15
C PRO A 290 -61.45 -16.80 59.61
N PHE A 291 -60.50 -16.87 58.68
CA PHE A 291 -59.06 -16.93 58.92
C PHE A 291 -58.31 -15.67 58.43
N ASP A 292 -59.01 -14.53 58.28
CA ASP A 292 -58.38 -13.26 57.92
C ASP A 292 -57.27 -12.89 58.91
N LEU A 293 -56.08 -12.65 58.35
CA LEU A 293 -54.89 -12.25 59.11
C LEU A 293 -55.13 -10.87 59.77
N PRO A 294 -54.63 -10.63 61.00
CA PRO A 294 -54.68 -9.31 61.62
C PRO A 294 -54.12 -8.24 60.67
N GLN A 295 -54.73 -7.06 60.65
CA GLN A 295 -54.38 -5.99 59.69
C GLN A 295 -52.88 -5.67 59.66
N GLN A 296 -52.23 -5.65 60.83
CA GLN A 296 -50.76 -5.49 60.95
C GLN A 296 -49.96 -6.61 60.24
N ALA A 297 -50.40 -7.87 60.31
CA ALA A 297 -49.72 -8.98 59.62
C ALA A 297 -49.90 -8.92 58.09
N VAL A 298 -50.99 -8.33 57.60
CA VAL A 298 -51.18 -8.04 56.17
C VAL A 298 -50.27 -6.90 55.73
N GLU A 299 -50.14 -5.84 56.53
CA GLU A 299 -49.22 -4.72 56.28
C GLU A 299 -47.75 -5.15 56.32
N ASP A 300 -47.35 -5.93 57.33
CA ASP A 300 -45.99 -6.49 57.47
C ASP A 300 -45.64 -7.41 56.30
N ASN A 301 -46.55 -8.30 55.87
CA ASN A 301 -46.33 -9.13 54.69
C ASN A 301 -46.20 -8.29 53.41
N GLN A 302 -47.07 -7.29 53.20
CA GLN A 302 -46.95 -6.39 52.05
C GLN A 302 -45.64 -5.59 52.08
N GLN A 303 -45.14 -5.22 53.27
CA GLN A 303 -43.87 -4.51 53.42
C GLN A 303 -42.66 -5.44 53.20
N ALA A 304 -42.75 -6.69 53.67
CA ALA A 304 -41.76 -7.74 53.40
C ALA A 304 -41.69 -8.08 51.91
N ASP A 305 -42.83 -8.24 51.23
CA ASP A 305 -42.91 -8.49 49.78
C ASP A 305 -42.36 -7.32 48.97
N LYS A 306 -42.73 -6.07 49.31
CA LYS A 306 -42.16 -4.86 48.68
C LYS A 306 -40.64 -4.81 48.86
N LYS A 307 -40.13 -5.17 50.05
CA LYS A 307 -38.70 -5.18 50.36
C LYS A 307 -37.97 -6.28 49.60
N ALA A 308 -38.45 -7.52 49.65
CA ALA A 308 -37.88 -8.65 48.92
C ALA A 308 -37.90 -8.41 47.39
N ALA A 309 -38.99 -7.87 46.85
CA ALA A 309 -39.05 -7.46 45.44
C ALA A 309 -38.03 -6.36 45.12
N SER A 310 -37.80 -5.39 46.01
CA SER A 310 -36.77 -4.36 45.80
C SER A 310 -35.34 -4.92 45.87
N GLU A 311 -35.05 -5.83 46.80
CA GLU A 311 -33.73 -6.47 46.94
C GLU A 311 -33.41 -7.39 45.76
N VAL A 312 -34.38 -8.18 45.28
CA VAL A 312 -34.22 -9.01 44.07
C VAL A 312 -34.00 -8.12 42.83
N ARG A 313 -34.72 -6.99 42.73
CA ARG A 313 -34.57 -6.04 41.63
C ARG A 313 -33.19 -5.36 41.65
N GLU A 314 -32.76 -4.88 42.81
CA GLU A 314 -31.44 -4.25 42.98
C GLU A 314 -30.30 -5.23 42.66
N ASN A 315 -30.36 -6.46 43.19
CA ASN A 315 -29.38 -7.51 42.89
C ASN A 315 -29.34 -7.86 41.39
N ARG A 316 -30.49 -7.95 40.71
CA ARG A 316 -30.56 -8.20 39.26
C ARG A 316 -29.98 -7.04 38.45
N VAL A 317 -30.28 -5.80 38.83
CA VAL A 317 -29.72 -4.58 38.21
C VAL A 317 -28.21 -4.49 38.44
N PHE A 318 -27.73 -4.81 39.64
CA PHE A 318 -26.30 -4.85 39.97
C PHE A 318 -25.55 -5.90 39.14
N ALA A 319 -26.05 -7.14 39.08
CA ALA A 319 -25.46 -8.21 38.28
C ALA A 319 -25.41 -7.84 36.78
N SER A 320 -26.47 -7.22 36.25
CA SER A 320 -26.49 -6.74 34.86
C SER A 320 -25.45 -5.63 34.63
N LYS A 321 -25.38 -4.62 35.51
CA LYS A 321 -24.36 -3.56 35.47
C LYS A 321 -22.93 -4.12 35.51
N LEU A 322 -22.67 -5.16 36.31
CA LEU A 322 -21.36 -5.81 36.40
C LEU A 322 -20.96 -6.49 35.08
N THR A 323 -21.87 -7.24 34.45
CA THR A 323 -21.57 -7.87 33.13
C THR A 323 -21.32 -6.84 32.04
N PHE A 324 -21.95 -5.66 32.12
CA PHE A 324 -21.70 -4.56 31.19
C PHE A 324 -20.29 -3.96 31.35
N ILE A 325 -19.82 -3.76 32.58
CA ILE A 325 -18.45 -3.29 32.84
C ILE A 325 -17.45 -4.30 32.26
N ILE A 326 -17.65 -5.59 32.51
CA ILE A 326 -16.78 -6.66 32.00
C ILE A 326 -16.70 -6.62 30.46
N LEU A 327 -17.84 -6.54 29.76
CA LEU A 327 -17.79 -6.51 28.29
C LEU A 327 -17.20 -5.20 27.74
N SER A 328 -17.44 -4.05 28.39
CA SER A 328 -16.81 -2.79 27.98
C SER A 328 -15.28 -2.80 28.15
N VAL A 329 -14.76 -3.47 29.19
CA VAL A 329 -13.32 -3.70 29.35
C VAL A 329 -12.78 -4.64 28.28
N ILE A 330 -13.52 -5.70 27.93
CA ILE A 330 -13.17 -6.60 26.82
C ILE A 330 -13.10 -5.83 25.50
N PHE A 331 -14.09 -5.00 25.17
CA PHE A 331 -14.11 -4.14 23.98
C PHE A 331 -12.82 -3.30 23.87
N ILE A 332 -12.50 -2.56 24.93
CA ILE A 332 -11.28 -1.73 24.97
C ILE A 332 -10.02 -2.60 24.82
N GLY A 333 -9.96 -3.76 25.48
CA GLY A 333 -8.85 -4.71 25.36
C GLY A 333 -8.66 -5.23 23.92
N VAL A 334 -9.75 -5.56 23.23
CA VAL A 334 -9.76 -5.95 21.83
C VAL A 334 -9.23 -4.83 20.93
N GLN A 335 -9.69 -3.59 21.11
CA GLN A 335 -9.20 -2.46 20.33
C GLN A 335 -7.70 -2.20 20.60
N ILE A 336 -7.23 -2.33 21.85
CA ILE A 336 -5.81 -2.24 22.19
C ILE A 336 -4.98 -3.30 21.46
N ILE A 337 -5.46 -4.55 21.36
CA ILE A 337 -4.78 -5.61 20.59
C ILE A 337 -4.69 -5.22 19.11
N GLY A 338 -5.77 -4.70 18.51
CA GLY A 338 -5.75 -4.19 17.13
C GLY A 338 -4.70 -3.08 16.91
N ILE A 339 -4.63 -2.12 17.83
CA ILE A 339 -3.63 -1.05 17.84
C ILE A 339 -2.20 -1.60 17.99
N LEU A 340 -1.97 -2.58 18.88
CA LEU A 340 -0.67 -3.22 19.09
C LEU A 340 -0.20 -4.03 17.88
N ILE A 341 -1.12 -4.70 17.16
CA ILE A 341 -0.83 -5.37 15.89
C ILE A 341 -0.41 -4.32 14.85
N GLY A 342 -1.18 -3.23 14.71
CA GLY A 342 -0.82 -2.10 13.83
C GLY A 342 0.52 -1.47 14.19
N TYR A 343 0.82 -1.30 15.48
CA TYR A 343 2.08 -0.70 15.96
C TYR A 343 3.29 -1.59 15.72
N SER A 344 3.21 -2.89 16.04
CA SER A 344 4.35 -3.82 15.99
C SER A 344 4.66 -4.37 14.59
N ARG A 345 3.64 -4.48 13.73
CA ARG A 345 3.73 -5.06 12.37
C ARG A 345 3.61 -4.01 11.25
N SER A 346 3.60 -2.72 11.58
CA SER A 346 3.78 -1.66 10.59
C SER A 346 5.25 -1.44 10.26
N LEU A 347 5.46 -1.03 9.01
CA LEU A 347 6.70 -0.52 8.45
C LEU A 347 6.36 0.86 7.89
N VAL A 348 7.08 1.87 8.36
CA VAL A 348 6.82 3.30 8.14
C VAL A 348 7.85 3.91 7.19
N GLY A 349 9.05 3.33 7.09
CA GLY A 349 10.03 3.76 6.09
C GLY A 349 9.50 3.54 4.68
N ILE A 350 9.80 4.49 3.78
CA ILE A 350 9.24 4.61 2.43
C ILE A 350 9.38 3.30 1.65
N GLU A 351 10.55 2.66 1.73
CA GLU A 351 10.85 1.40 1.05
C GLU A 351 11.07 0.23 2.03
N SER A 352 10.85 0.43 3.34
CA SER A 352 11.05 -0.61 4.36
C SER A 352 10.21 -1.87 4.10
N ARG A 353 8.98 -1.72 3.60
CA ARG A 353 8.11 -2.85 3.23
C ARG A 353 8.72 -3.70 2.10
N LEU A 354 9.42 -3.05 1.17
CA LEU A 354 10.02 -3.67 0.00
C LEU A 354 11.38 -4.31 0.38
N ALA A 355 12.20 -3.63 1.18
CA ALA A 355 13.41 -4.19 1.79
C ALA A 355 13.12 -5.43 2.66
N ALA A 356 12.10 -5.37 3.52
CA ALA A 356 11.67 -6.51 4.34
C ALA A 356 11.12 -7.67 3.51
N LYS A 357 10.44 -7.39 2.38
CA LYS A 357 9.99 -8.42 1.43
C LYS A 357 11.16 -9.12 0.74
N TYR A 358 12.24 -8.39 0.43
CA TYR A 358 13.42 -8.97 -0.20
C TYR A 358 14.30 -9.78 0.76
N ILE A 359 14.51 -9.31 2.00
CA ILE A 359 15.19 -10.10 3.05
C ILE A 359 14.36 -11.35 3.42
N GLY A 360 13.03 -11.24 3.44
CA GLY A 360 12.14 -12.38 3.68
C GLY A 360 12.40 -13.05 5.03
N ASN A 361 12.87 -14.30 4.99
CA ASN A 361 13.25 -15.09 6.16
C ASN A 361 14.76 -15.42 6.21
N PHE A 362 15.59 -14.91 5.29
CA PHE A 362 17.01 -15.24 5.21
C PHE A 362 17.79 -14.64 6.39
N SER A 363 18.57 -15.48 7.06
CA SER A 363 19.29 -15.14 8.29
C SER A 363 20.66 -14.49 8.05
N SER A 364 21.30 -14.82 6.93
CA SER A 364 22.62 -14.33 6.51
C SER A 364 22.61 -13.85 5.05
N SER A 365 23.59 -13.01 4.68
CA SER A 365 23.88 -12.68 3.29
C SER A 365 24.24 -13.89 2.45
N ASP A 366 24.87 -14.89 3.08
CA ASP A 366 25.48 -16.01 2.38
C ASP A 366 24.43 -17.08 2.07
N GLU A 367 23.45 -17.23 2.97
CA GLU A 367 22.22 -18.02 2.76
C GLU A 367 21.38 -17.43 1.62
N PHE A 368 21.23 -16.09 1.61
CA PHE A 368 20.54 -15.36 0.56
C PHE A 368 21.24 -15.54 -0.80
N GLU A 369 22.57 -15.32 -0.85
CA GLU A 369 23.36 -15.48 -2.08
C GLU A 369 23.34 -16.92 -2.59
N ALA A 370 23.50 -17.92 -1.72
CA ALA A 370 23.43 -19.33 -2.10
C ALA A 370 22.05 -19.70 -2.69
N TRP A 371 20.95 -19.20 -2.10
CA TRP A 371 19.61 -19.44 -2.62
C TRP A 371 19.41 -18.84 -4.02
N TYR A 372 19.83 -17.60 -4.22
CA TYR A 372 19.76 -16.93 -5.52
C TYR A 372 20.74 -17.50 -6.55
N ALA A 373 21.92 -17.96 -6.14
CA ALA A 373 22.89 -18.67 -6.98
C ALA A 373 22.32 -20.01 -7.49
N MET A 374 21.72 -20.83 -6.62
CA MET A 374 21.05 -22.07 -7.03
C MET A 374 19.90 -21.80 -8.02
N GLN A 375 19.14 -20.71 -7.82
CA GLN A 375 18.07 -20.33 -8.75
C GLN A 375 18.62 -19.85 -10.11
N ARG A 376 19.71 -19.04 -10.13
CA ARG A 376 20.43 -18.65 -11.36
C ARG A 376 20.92 -19.88 -12.12
N GLU A 377 21.63 -20.79 -11.45
CA GLU A 377 22.21 -22.00 -12.05
C GLU A 377 21.11 -22.91 -12.65
N ARG A 378 19.96 -23.04 -11.98
CA ARG A 378 18.80 -23.76 -12.52
C ARG A 378 18.29 -23.12 -13.81
N VAL A 379 18.16 -21.78 -13.84
CA VAL A 379 17.72 -21.03 -15.02
C VAL A 379 18.73 -21.14 -16.17
N GLU A 380 20.03 -21.06 -15.88
CA GLU A 380 21.11 -21.20 -16.87
C GLU A 380 21.14 -22.59 -17.49
N ARG A 381 21.04 -23.65 -16.66
CA ARG A 381 20.98 -25.04 -17.13
C ARG A 381 19.77 -25.28 -18.03
N ASP A 382 18.56 -24.94 -17.56
CA ASP A 382 17.34 -25.13 -18.33
C ASP A 382 17.36 -24.33 -19.64
N ALA A 383 17.87 -23.08 -19.60
CA ALA A 383 18.02 -22.24 -20.78
C ALA A 383 19.01 -22.83 -21.80
N GLN A 384 20.16 -23.32 -21.34
CA GLN A 384 21.18 -23.94 -22.18
C GLN A 384 20.67 -25.25 -22.80
N ASP A 385 19.96 -26.08 -22.05
CA ASP A 385 19.32 -27.30 -22.56
C ASP A 385 18.27 -26.99 -23.64
N LYS A 386 17.43 -25.97 -23.42
CA LYS A 386 16.45 -25.57 -24.45
C LYS A 386 17.13 -24.95 -25.67
N LEU A 387 18.19 -24.15 -25.48
CA LEU A 387 18.97 -23.55 -26.57
C LEU A 387 19.65 -24.62 -27.42
N ALA A 388 20.32 -25.60 -26.79
CA ALA A 388 20.92 -26.74 -27.48
C ALA A 388 19.87 -27.56 -28.24
N SER A 389 18.68 -27.78 -27.65
CA SER A 389 17.59 -28.48 -28.34
C SER A 389 17.05 -27.70 -29.56
N LEU A 390 17.03 -26.35 -29.51
CA LEU A 390 16.67 -25.49 -30.63
C LEU A 390 17.74 -25.54 -31.73
N GLN A 391 19.02 -25.39 -31.36
CA GLN A 391 20.16 -25.43 -32.25
C GLN A 391 20.25 -26.78 -32.99
N ASN A 392 20.08 -27.90 -32.28
CA ASN A 392 20.06 -29.23 -32.88
C ASN A 392 18.92 -29.40 -33.90
N ARG A 393 17.70 -28.90 -33.60
CA ARG A 393 16.57 -28.94 -34.55
C ARG A 393 16.81 -28.08 -35.79
N MET A 394 17.32 -26.86 -35.61
CA MET A 394 17.70 -25.98 -36.72
C MET A 394 18.83 -26.58 -37.57
N ALA A 395 19.81 -27.24 -36.94
CA ALA A 395 20.90 -27.92 -37.63
C ALA A 395 20.39 -29.09 -38.47
N MET A 396 19.51 -29.95 -37.93
CA MET A 396 18.88 -31.04 -38.68
C MET A 396 18.11 -30.53 -39.90
N GLN A 397 17.29 -29.49 -39.73
CA GLN A 397 16.52 -28.89 -40.83
C GLN A 397 17.40 -28.23 -41.90
N ARG A 398 18.60 -27.73 -41.54
CA ARG A 398 19.56 -27.14 -42.50
C ARG A 398 20.47 -28.18 -43.14
N ALA A 399 20.77 -29.28 -42.45
CA ALA A 399 21.49 -30.42 -43.01
C ALA A 399 20.69 -31.07 -44.16
N SER A 400 19.36 -31.14 -44.06
CA SER A 400 18.48 -31.49 -45.19
C SER A 400 18.41 -30.44 -46.30
N SER A 401 18.95 -29.23 -46.07
CA SER A 401 18.88 -28.09 -46.99
C SER A 401 20.26 -27.51 -47.29
N ALA A 402 21.20 -28.39 -47.66
CA ALA A 402 22.47 -28.14 -48.37
C ALA A 402 23.20 -26.80 -48.08
N SER A 403 23.23 -26.37 -46.82
CA SER A 403 23.78 -25.07 -46.41
C SER A 403 24.91 -25.28 -45.40
N ASN A 404 25.95 -24.43 -45.51
CA ASN A 404 27.24 -24.64 -44.85
C ASN A 404 27.13 -24.97 -43.35
N ALA A 405 27.80 -26.06 -42.95
CA ALA A 405 28.03 -26.37 -41.55
C ALA A 405 28.82 -25.22 -40.89
N GLN A 406 28.26 -24.62 -39.85
CA GLN A 406 28.82 -23.41 -39.23
C GLN A 406 29.11 -23.67 -37.75
N ASN A 407 30.39 -23.73 -37.41
CA ASN A 407 30.91 -24.28 -36.15
C ASN A 407 30.83 -23.35 -34.92
N ASP A 408 29.99 -22.31 -34.98
CA ASP A 408 29.94 -21.24 -33.97
C ASP A 408 28.65 -21.37 -33.15
N VAL A 409 28.69 -22.25 -32.15
CA VAL A 409 27.58 -22.56 -31.24
C VAL A 409 27.57 -21.53 -30.10
N ARG A 410 26.51 -20.74 -30.01
CA ARG A 410 26.33 -19.74 -28.94
C ARG A 410 25.75 -20.37 -27.67
N THR A 411 26.25 -19.95 -26.51
CA THR A 411 25.72 -20.36 -25.21
C THR A 411 24.78 -19.31 -24.62
N PHE A 412 23.94 -19.71 -23.65
CA PHE A 412 23.10 -18.78 -22.90
C PHE A 412 23.94 -17.78 -22.08
N ASP A 413 25.09 -18.19 -21.57
CA ASP A 413 26.02 -17.31 -20.85
C ASP A 413 26.61 -16.20 -21.77
N ASP A 414 26.91 -16.50 -23.04
CA ASP A 414 27.30 -15.46 -24.02
C ASP A 414 26.18 -14.42 -24.23
N TYR A 415 24.91 -14.83 -24.13
CA TYR A 415 23.76 -13.92 -24.18
C TYR A 415 23.67 -13.04 -22.93
N VAL A 416 23.84 -13.63 -21.74
CA VAL A 416 23.86 -12.92 -20.45
C VAL A 416 24.99 -11.89 -20.42
N ARG A 417 26.23 -12.31 -20.72
CA ARG A 417 27.40 -11.43 -20.83
C ARG A 417 27.21 -10.34 -21.89
N GLY A 418 26.55 -10.66 -23.01
CA GLY A 418 26.14 -9.69 -24.01
C GLY A 418 25.19 -8.62 -23.48
N LYS A 419 24.11 -9.03 -22.79
CA LYS A 419 23.14 -8.09 -22.18
C LYS A 419 23.74 -7.21 -21.08
N GLN A 420 24.65 -7.75 -20.28
CA GLN A 420 25.36 -6.96 -19.27
C GLN A 420 26.22 -5.85 -19.90
N ARG A 421 26.94 -6.16 -21.00
CA ARG A 421 27.70 -5.16 -21.77
C ARG A 421 26.81 -4.12 -22.43
N ASP A 422 25.71 -4.56 -23.06
CA ASP A 422 24.74 -3.66 -23.70
C ASP A 422 24.14 -2.69 -22.68
N LYS A 423 23.88 -3.15 -21.45
CA LYS A 423 23.41 -2.32 -20.35
C LYS A 423 24.50 -1.32 -19.90
N ALA A 424 25.71 -1.77 -19.61
CA ALA A 424 26.80 -0.89 -19.19
C ALA A 424 27.06 0.24 -20.22
N LEU A 425 27.07 -0.10 -21.51
CA LEU A 425 27.20 0.86 -22.61
C LEU A 425 26.01 1.84 -22.73
N ALA A 426 24.81 1.47 -22.25
CA ALA A 426 23.67 2.37 -22.18
C ALA A 426 23.75 3.30 -20.95
N ASP A 427 24.13 2.74 -19.80
CA ASP A 427 24.31 3.48 -18.55
C ASP A 427 25.44 4.54 -18.72
N ASP A 428 26.59 4.18 -19.30
CA ASP A 428 27.69 5.10 -19.62
C ASP A 428 27.25 6.26 -20.53
N LYS A 429 26.49 5.95 -21.60
CA LYS A 429 25.94 6.98 -22.51
C LYS A 429 24.96 7.90 -21.81
N GLN A 430 24.13 7.37 -20.91
CA GLN A 430 23.18 8.16 -20.16
C GLN A 430 23.89 9.07 -19.15
N GLN A 431 24.96 8.59 -18.50
CA GLN A 431 25.83 9.40 -17.64
C GLN A 431 26.53 10.51 -18.45
N GLN A 432 27.14 10.19 -19.59
CA GLN A 432 27.77 11.16 -20.48
C GLN A 432 26.79 12.23 -20.99
N PHE A 433 25.56 11.84 -21.36
CA PHE A 433 24.51 12.77 -21.78
C PHE A 433 24.07 13.68 -20.62
N SER A 434 23.95 13.13 -19.41
CA SER A 434 23.58 13.88 -18.20
C SER A 434 24.67 14.87 -17.81
N ALA A 435 25.94 14.45 -17.84
CA ALA A 435 27.09 15.31 -17.56
C ALA A 435 27.25 16.41 -18.63
N SER A 436 27.06 16.10 -19.91
CA SER A 436 27.09 17.09 -21.01
C SER A 436 25.97 18.11 -20.85
N ARG A 437 24.78 17.68 -20.43
CA ARG A 437 23.65 18.58 -20.12
C ARG A 437 23.94 19.49 -18.92
N ALA A 438 24.53 18.96 -17.86
CA ALA A 438 24.94 19.73 -16.69
C ALA A 438 26.01 20.79 -17.03
N ALA A 439 27.02 20.41 -17.81
CA ALA A 439 28.05 21.32 -18.30
C ALA A 439 27.50 22.41 -19.26
N ALA A 440 26.47 22.08 -20.05
CA ALA A 440 25.78 23.07 -20.89
C ALA A 440 24.94 24.07 -20.07
N THR A 441 24.38 23.67 -18.91
CA THR A 441 23.70 24.59 -18.00
C THR A 441 24.67 25.48 -17.20
N ASP A 442 25.86 25.00 -16.82
CA ASP A 442 26.88 25.83 -16.15
C ASP A 442 27.50 26.91 -17.07
N ASN A 443 27.62 26.62 -18.36
CA ASN A 443 28.13 27.60 -19.35
C ASN A 443 27.08 28.64 -19.78
N ALA A 444 25.86 28.59 -19.25
CA ALA A 444 24.80 29.57 -19.51
C ALA A 444 24.84 30.77 -18.52
N GLN A 445 26.04 31.27 -18.19
CA GLN A 445 26.19 32.56 -17.52
C GLN A 445 26.18 33.70 -18.56
N PRO A 446 25.40 34.78 -18.34
CA PRO A 446 25.38 35.92 -19.27
C PRO A 446 26.72 36.66 -19.22
N GLN A 447 27.42 36.70 -20.36
CA GLN A 447 28.63 37.52 -20.49
C GLN A 447 28.28 39.01 -20.44
N PRO A 448 29.00 39.84 -19.66
CA PRO A 448 28.81 41.28 -19.67
C PRO A 448 29.41 41.91 -20.93
N GLU A 449 28.60 42.63 -21.70
CA GLU A 449 29.07 43.39 -22.87
C GLU A 449 30.00 44.54 -22.45
N THR A 450 31.30 44.42 -22.73
CA THR A 450 32.24 45.54 -22.57
C THR A 450 32.25 46.41 -23.83
N VAL A 451 31.58 47.56 -23.76
CA VAL A 451 31.59 48.58 -24.81
C VAL A 451 33.02 49.13 -25.02
N LYS A 452 33.51 49.10 -26.27
CA LYS A 452 34.67 49.87 -26.71
C LYS A 452 34.27 50.83 -27.83
N VAL A 453 34.35 52.13 -27.53
CA VAL A 453 34.16 53.24 -28.48
C VAL A 453 35.44 53.45 -29.28
N HIS A 454 35.35 53.63 -30.60
CA HIS A 454 36.38 54.28 -31.42
C HIS A 454 35.79 54.94 -32.69
N ASP A 455 36.35 56.11 -33.00
CA ASP A 455 35.92 57.09 -33.99
C ASP A 455 37.14 57.55 -34.81
N PHE A 456 37.06 58.07 -36.05
CA PHE A 456 35.92 58.38 -36.93
C PHE A 456 36.39 58.20 -38.41
N VAL A 457 35.53 58.54 -39.37
CA VAL A 457 35.80 58.92 -40.79
C VAL A 457 35.90 57.74 -41.78
N ALA A 458 34.84 57.31 -42.47
CA ALA A 458 33.96 57.99 -43.43
C ALA A 458 34.56 58.24 -44.84
N THR A 459 34.08 57.46 -45.81
CA THR A 459 33.85 57.94 -47.19
C THR A 459 32.68 57.17 -47.79
N ALA A 460 31.68 57.90 -48.27
CA ALA A 460 30.47 57.46 -48.97
C ALA A 460 30.40 58.30 -50.28
N PRO A 461 29.52 58.05 -51.28
CA PRO A 461 28.21 57.40 -51.24
C PRO A 461 28.06 56.31 -52.34
N ALA A 462 26.90 55.73 -52.70
CA ALA A 462 25.50 56.07 -52.46
C ALA A 462 24.55 54.86 -52.57
N MET A 463 23.47 54.82 -51.79
CA MET A 463 22.06 54.89 -52.27
C MET A 463 21.04 54.78 -51.11
N ALA A 464 20.00 55.63 -51.18
CA ALA A 464 18.72 55.68 -50.43
C ALA A 464 18.52 54.73 -49.21
N ALA A 465 18.47 55.20 -47.95
CA ALA A 465 17.42 56.03 -47.31
C ALA A 465 16.05 55.33 -47.13
N LEU A 466 15.36 55.31 -45.97
CA LEU A 466 15.65 55.51 -44.54
C LEU A 466 14.27 55.51 -43.80
N LYS A 467 14.11 54.71 -42.72
CA LYS A 467 13.09 54.71 -41.62
C LYS A 467 12.78 53.25 -41.22
N SER A 468 12.60 52.86 -39.96
CA SER A 468 12.83 53.51 -38.66
C SER A 468 12.80 52.43 -37.55
N ALA A 469 13.56 52.62 -36.46
CA ALA A 469 13.44 51.97 -35.14
C ALA A 469 13.29 50.43 -35.05
N ASN A 470 14.35 49.76 -34.55
CA ASN A 470 14.23 48.42 -33.96
C ASN A 470 13.44 48.50 -32.64
N ALA A 471 12.16 48.14 -32.68
CA ALA A 471 11.44 47.63 -31.52
C ALA A 471 11.53 46.09 -31.49
N PRO A 472 11.60 45.43 -30.32
CA PRO A 472 11.47 43.98 -30.25
C PRO A 472 10.11 43.57 -30.82
N THR A 473 10.11 42.66 -31.79
CA THR A 473 8.89 42.25 -32.49
C THR A 473 8.03 41.40 -31.58
N LEU A 474 6.73 41.71 -31.42
CA LEU A 474 5.81 40.99 -30.52
C LEU A 474 5.82 39.45 -30.66
N ALA A 475 6.21 38.93 -31.83
CA ALA A 475 6.35 37.51 -32.08
C ALA A 475 7.40 36.80 -31.20
N SER A 476 8.45 37.49 -30.72
CA SER A 476 9.47 36.87 -29.85
C SER A 476 9.01 36.76 -28.39
N LEU A 477 8.38 37.80 -27.85
CA LEU A 477 7.79 37.79 -26.51
C LEU A 477 6.72 36.69 -26.36
N HIS A 478 5.80 36.59 -27.31
CA HIS A 478 4.74 35.58 -27.28
C HIS A 478 5.23 34.12 -27.41
N ALA A 479 6.44 33.90 -27.93
CA ALA A 479 7.03 32.55 -28.01
C ALA A 479 7.48 32.06 -26.62
N ASP A 480 8.17 32.92 -25.86
CA ASP A 480 8.60 32.62 -24.49
C ASP A 480 7.42 32.55 -23.53
N ASP A 481 6.46 33.48 -23.61
CA ASP A 481 5.24 33.43 -22.80
C ASP A 481 4.50 32.11 -22.98
N LYS A 482 4.39 31.61 -24.21
CA LYS A 482 3.75 30.33 -24.50
C LYS A 482 4.51 29.14 -23.90
N ALA A 483 5.83 29.21 -23.82
CA ALA A 483 6.66 28.19 -23.15
C ALA A 483 6.54 28.26 -21.62
N ARG A 484 6.53 29.47 -21.04
CA ARG A 484 6.32 29.72 -19.60
C ARG A 484 4.92 29.28 -19.15
N VAL A 485 3.88 29.65 -19.92
CA VAL A 485 2.51 29.14 -19.79
C VAL A 485 2.46 27.62 -19.98
N ALA A 486 3.37 27.02 -20.75
CA ALA A 486 3.45 25.56 -20.90
C ALA A 486 4.11 24.81 -19.73
N ALA A 487 4.95 25.49 -18.94
CA ALA A 487 5.55 24.95 -17.72
C ALA A 487 4.58 24.97 -16.52
N LEU A 488 3.63 25.91 -16.49
CA LEU A 488 2.52 25.90 -15.54
C LEU A 488 1.65 24.65 -15.75
N GLY A 489 1.40 23.89 -14.68
CA GLY A 489 0.84 22.54 -14.70
C GLY A 489 -0.62 22.43 -15.15
N ASP A 490 -1.44 21.73 -14.36
CA ASP A 490 -2.88 21.65 -14.64
C ASP A 490 -3.60 22.90 -14.11
N LEU A 491 -4.13 23.72 -15.02
CA LEU A 491 -4.81 24.96 -14.68
C LEU A 491 -6.31 24.77 -14.45
N THR A 492 -6.86 23.55 -14.57
CA THR A 492 -8.29 23.30 -14.32
C THR A 492 -8.66 23.25 -12.84
N LEU A 493 -7.67 23.39 -11.94
CA LEU A 493 -7.85 23.42 -10.48
C LEU A 493 -7.92 24.84 -9.91
N LEU A 494 -7.72 25.88 -10.73
CA LEU A 494 -7.71 27.28 -10.31
C LEU A 494 -8.93 28.05 -10.82
N ASP A 495 -9.51 28.85 -9.95
CA ASP A 495 -10.63 29.75 -10.27
C ASP A 495 -10.15 31.05 -10.93
N ASP A 496 -11.08 31.81 -11.52
CA ASP A 496 -10.77 33.00 -12.34
C ASP A 496 -10.04 34.12 -11.59
N GLU A 497 -10.19 34.21 -10.27
CA GLU A 497 -9.47 35.16 -9.42
C GLU A 497 -8.06 34.69 -9.09
N GLU A 498 -7.87 33.39 -8.83
CA GLU A 498 -6.55 32.79 -8.60
C GLU A 498 -5.69 32.82 -9.87
N LEU A 499 -6.31 32.61 -11.03
CA LEU A 499 -5.67 32.74 -12.34
C LEU A 499 -5.21 34.17 -12.65
N ARG A 500 -5.86 35.20 -12.09
CA ARG A 500 -5.40 36.60 -12.18
C ARG A 500 -4.19 36.83 -11.28
N LEU A 501 -4.21 36.33 -10.04
CA LEU A 501 -3.07 36.40 -9.13
C LEU A 501 -1.82 35.71 -9.72
N VAL A 502 -1.99 34.55 -10.36
CA VAL A 502 -0.90 33.84 -11.07
C VAL A 502 -0.44 34.55 -12.34
N ALA A 503 -1.32 35.30 -13.02
CA ALA A 503 -0.96 36.12 -14.17
C ALA A 503 -0.10 37.33 -13.75
N ASP A 504 -0.50 38.01 -12.68
CA ASP A 504 0.17 39.20 -12.16
C ASP A 504 1.53 38.86 -11.51
N ASP A 505 1.61 37.78 -10.71
CA ASP A 505 2.85 37.35 -10.03
C ASP A 505 3.95 36.86 -10.99
N LEU A 506 3.56 36.28 -12.14
CA LEU A 506 4.50 35.75 -13.13
C LEU A 506 4.70 36.65 -14.35
N GLU A 507 4.08 37.84 -14.37
CA GLU A 507 4.04 38.75 -15.52
C GLU A 507 3.60 38.05 -16.82
N LEU A 508 2.59 37.17 -16.74
CA LEU A 508 2.08 36.39 -17.87
C LEU A 508 0.72 36.90 -18.35
N PRO A 509 0.45 36.93 -19.67
CA PRO A 509 -0.83 37.38 -20.19
C PRO A 509 -1.99 36.45 -19.77
N LEU A 510 -2.87 36.93 -18.89
CA LEU A 510 -4.12 36.29 -18.47
C LEU A 510 -4.89 35.55 -19.61
N PRO A 511 -5.11 36.12 -20.81
CA PRO A 511 -5.80 35.39 -21.88
C PRO A 511 -5.08 34.12 -22.34
N ALA A 512 -3.75 34.03 -22.23
CA ALA A 512 -3.00 32.82 -22.56
C ALA A 512 -3.27 31.70 -21.54
N LEU A 513 -3.30 32.01 -20.24
CA LEU A 513 -3.61 31.04 -19.18
C LEU A 513 -5.05 30.52 -19.30
N LEU A 514 -6.02 31.41 -19.55
CA LEU A 514 -7.42 31.03 -19.81
C LEU A 514 -7.55 30.14 -21.05
N SER A 515 -6.79 30.42 -22.12
CA SER A 515 -6.77 29.57 -23.32
C SER A 515 -6.24 28.17 -23.02
N ARG A 516 -5.18 28.06 -22.20
CA ARG A 516 -4.59 26.78 -21.79
C ARG A 516 -5.54 25.98 -20.91
N ARG A 517 -6.18 26.60 -19.91
CA ARG A 517 -7.21 25.94 -19.08
C ARG A 517 -8.35 25.39 -19.94
N LYS A 518 -8.80 26.14 -20.95
CA LYS A 518 -9.85 25.69 -21.90
C LYS A 518 -9.40 24.49 -22.74
N VAL A 519 -8.14 24.47 -23.19
CA VAL A 519 -7.57 23.32 -23.91
C VAL A 519 -7.41 22.10 -22.99
N GLN A 520 -7.00 22.28 -21.73
CA GLN A 520 -6.92 21.19 -20.75
C GLN A 520 -8.29 20.60 -20.42
N LEU A 521 -9.32 21.43 -20.23
CA LEU A 521 -10.71 20.95 -20.07
C LEU A 521 -11.20 20.16 -21.29
N LEU A 522 -10.88 20.59 -22.51
CA LEU A 522 -11.23 19.85 -23.73
C LEU A 522 -10.47 18.52 -23.87
N LEU A 523 -9.18 18.48 -23.50
CA LEU A 523 -8.38 17.25 -23.50
C LEU A 523 -8.83 16.26 -22.42
N ASN A 524 -9.20 16.74 -21.23
CA ASN A 524 -9.75 15.91 -20.16
C ASN A 524 -11.13 15.36 -20.56
N LYS A 525 -11.98 16.17 -21.22
CA LYS A 525 -13.27 15.74 -21.79
C LYS A 525 -13.14 14.79 -23.00
N ALA A 526 -11.97 14.70 -23.62
CA ALA A 526 -11.67 13.76 -24.72
C ALA A 526 -10.91 12.50 -24.25
N ARG A 527 -10.58 12.41 -22.95
CA ARG A 527 -9.87 11.28 -22.32
C ARG A 527 -10.71 10.52 -21.29
N GLY A 528 -11.77 11.14 -20.77
CA GLY A 528 -12.89 10.46 -20.11
C GLY A 528 -14.00 10.14 -21.11
#